data_AF-A0A077LW40-F1
#
_entry.id   AF-A0A077LW40-F1
#
_cell.length_a   1.000
_cell.length_b   1.000
_cell.length_c   1.000
_cell.angle_alpha   90.00
_cell.angle_beta   90.00
_cell.angle_gamma   90.00
#
_symmetry.space_group_name_H-M   'P 1'
#
loop_
_entity.id
_entity.type
_entity.pdbx_description
1 polymer ?
#
loop_
_entity_poly.entity_id
_entity_poly.type
_entity_poly.pdbx_seq_one_letter_code
_entity_poly.pdbx_strand_id
1 'polypeptide(L)'
;MDTQQLRETLRSAVSAGDGPVLVATLTTMGWPEHVLQVVGDGLREAVERRVEGAEQLAHRCVSRLRERDWEGDEDLAEAIEGALGLGAPSPLQPLPVDLDDVGDILGSNPVEGGGRIDLRTGEVWHESPFDDAFDDDDDEDEDGNPDDTLWVEGRGSRAAYRDMEVFIDTVADPVMADRLSIAIDGPGAFRRFRSVISRDDGVAAQWRAFSDERTRGRARAWLAAEGIAPVREAPATP
;
A
#
# COMPACT_ATOMS: atom_id res chain seq x y z
N MET A 1 13.70 -20.87 2.60
CA MET A 1 12.56 -19.97 2.81
C MET A 1 11.95 -19.74 1.44
N ASP A 2 10.66 -20.04 1.28
CA ASP A 2 9.93 -19.72 0.05
C ASP A 2 9.70 -18.19 -0.03
N THR A 3 9.47 -17.68 -1.24
CA THR A 3 9.24 -16.26 -1.56
C THR A 3 8.15 -15.66 -0.71
N GLN A 4 7.05 -16.39 -0.45
CA GLN A 4 5.98 -15.91 0.42
C GLN A 4 6.46 -15.63 1.84
N GLN A 5 7.17 -16.59 2.44
CA GLN A 5 7.70 -16.48 3.80
C GLN A 5 8.75 -15.36 3.92
N LEU A 6 9.51 -15.10 2.84
CA LEU A 6 10.39 -13.94 2.76
C LEU A 6 9.61 -12.62 2.83
N ARG A 7 8.54 -12.49 2.06
CA ARG A 7 7.69 -11.28 2.09
C ARG A 7 7.05 -11.07 3.45
N GLU A 8 6.51 -12.12 4.06
CA GLU A 8 5.91 -12.04 5.40
C GLU A 8 6.94 -11.59 6.45
N THR A 9 8.17 -12.10 6.36
CA THR A 9 9.28 -11.68 7.22
C THR A 9 9.61 -10.19 7.03
N LEU A 10 9.70 -9.72 5.78
CA LEU A 10 9.95 -8.31 5.48
C LEU A 10 8.81 -7.42 5.99
N ARG A 11 7.54 -7.78 5.75
CA ARG A 11 6.38 -7.03 6.27
C ARG A 11 6.37 -6.97 7.79
N SER A 12 6.66 -8.08 8.46
CA SER A 12 6.74 -8.13 9.92
C SER A 12 7.86 -7.24 10.44
N ALA A 13 9.04 -7.24 9.80
CA ALA A 13 10.15 -6.37 10.19
C ALA A 13 9.79 -4.89 10.02
N VAL A 14 9.14 -4.51 8.91
CA VAL A 14 8.68 -3.14 8.66
C VAL A 14 7.63 -2.71 9.69
N SER A 15 6.60 -3.54 9.92
CA SER A 15 5.55 -3.27 10.91
C SER A 15 6.10 -3.11 12.33
N ALA A 16 7.08 -3.93 12.71
CA ALA A 16 7.76 -3.85 14.00
C ALA A 16 8.76 -2.69 14.09
N GLY A 17 9.20 -2.12 12.96
CA GLY A 17 10.29 -1.14 12.93
C GLY A 17 11.68 -1.73 13.14
N ASP A 18 11.83 -3.04 12.90
CA ASP A 18 13.08 -3.76 13.08
C ASP A 18 13.98 -3.58 11.85
N GLY A 19 14.59 -2.39 11.77
CA GLY A 19 15.54 -2.04 10.71
C GLY A 19 16.70 -3.02 10.56
N PRO A 20 17.36 -3.50 11.65
CA PRO A 20 18.39 -4.52 11.55
C PRO A 20 17.92 -5.82 10.89
N VAL A 21 16.74 -6.35 11.26
CA VAL A 21 16.18 -7.55 10.63
C VAL A 21 15.83 -7.29 9.16
N LEU A 22 15.26 -6.12 8.84
CA LEU A 22 14.97 -5.72 7.46
C LEU A 22 16.25 -5.72 6.61
N VAL A 23 17.29 -5.02 7.04
CA VAL A 23 18.58 -4.90 6.32
C VAL A 23 19.23 -6.27 6.16
N ALA A 24 19.29 -7.07 7.23
CA ALA A 24 19.87 -8.41 7.19
C ALA A 24 19.11 -9.30 6.20
N THR A 25 17.78 -9.25 6.21
CA THR A 25 16.93 -10.06 5.32
C THR A 25 17.15 -9.69 3.85
N LEU A 26 17.12 -8.40 3.51
CA LEU A 26 17.33 -7.93 2.13
C LEU A 26 18.74 -8.22 1.60
N THR A 27 19.73 -8.20 2.48
CA THR A 27 21.13 -8.47 2.12
C THR A 27 21.38 -9.95 1.87
N THR A 28 20.80 -10.82 2.70
CA THR A 28 21.09 -12.27 2.69
C THR A 28 20.14 -13.08 1.83
N MET A 29 18.85 -12.77 1.90
CA MET A 29 17.78 -13.53 1.23
C MET A 29 17.33 -12.87 -0.08
N GLY A 30 17.75 -11.63 -0.31
CA GLY A 30 17.44 -10.87 -1.52
C GLY A 30 16.09 -10.16 -1.47
N TRP A 31 15.66 -9.69 -2.63
CA TRP A 31 14.47 -8.85 -2.79
C TRP A 31 13.41 -9.62 -3.58
N PRO A 32 12.29 -10.02 -2.95
CA PRO A 32 11.19 -10.61 -3.69
C PRO A 32 10.55 -9.57 -4.64
N GLU A 33 9.75 -10.04 -5.58
CA GLU A 33 8.93 -9.16 -6.43
C GLU A 33 7.80 -8.53 -5.62
N HIS A 34 7.38 -7.33 -6.06
CA HIS A 34 6.25 -6.57 -5.51
C HIS A 34 6.33 -6.32 -3.99
N VAL A 35 7.45 -5.75 -3.53
CA VAL A 35 7.64 -5.33 -2.13
C VAL A 35 8.29 -3.96 -1.97
N LEU A 36 8.51 -3.22 -3.06
CA LEU A 36 9.29 -1.99 -3.01
C LEU A 36 8.59 -0.93 -2.17
N GLN A 37 7.26 -0.86 -2.21
CA GLN A 37 6.48 0.07 -1.39
C GLN A 37 6.67 -0.23 0.10
N VAL A 38 6.46 -1.49 0.52
CA VAL A 38 6.60 -1.88 1.93
C VAL A 38 8.05 -1.79 2.42
N VAL A 39 9.00 -2.31 1.64
CA VAL A 39 10.42 -2.29 2.01
C VAL A 39 10.97 -0.87 2.01
N GLY A 40 10.52 -0.02 1.08
CA GLY A 40 10.93 1.38 1.01
C GLY A 40 10.53 2.17 2.27
N ASP A 41 9.33 1.93 2.81
CA ASP A 41 8.91 2.54 4.09
C ASP A 41 9.86 2.16 5.23
N GLY A 42 10.18 0.86 5.36
CA GLY A 42 11.12 0.41 6.38
C GLY A 42 12.55 0.89 6.17
N LEU A 43 13.00 1.01 4.92
CA LEU A 43 14.34 1.52 4.60
C LEU A 43 14.46 3.01 4.90
N ARG A 44 13.44 3.82 4.59
CA ARG A 44 13.38 5.24 4.98
C ARG A 44 13.58 5.38 6.48
N GLU A 45 12.81 4.62 7.26
CA GLU A 45 12.87 4.65 8.72
C GLU A 45 14.22 4.13 9.26
N ALA A 46 14.77 3.07 8.65
CA ALA A 46 16.08 2.53 9.01
C ALA A 46 17.21 3.53 8.73
N VAL A 47 17.12 4.31 7.65
CA VAL A 47 18.06 5.41 7.35
C VAL A 47 17.96 6.52 8.40
N GLU A 48 16.75 6.97 8.76
CA GLU A 48 16.54 7.99 9.80
C GLU A 48 17.14 7.56 11.15
N ARG A 49 17.04 6.26 11.47
CA ARG A 49 17.64 5.65 12.67
C ARG A 49 19.12 5.28 12.54
N ARG A 50 19.74 5.52 11.37
CA ARG A 50 21.15 5.22 11.08
C ARG A 50 21.50 3.74 11.28
N VAL A 51 20.60 2.84 10.87
CA VAL A 51 20.86 1.40 10.88
C VAL A 51 21.98 1.08 9.89
N GLU A 52 22.95 0.30 10.33
CA GLU A 52 24.09 -0.10 9.50
C GLU A 52 23.63 -0.80 8.21
N GLY A 53 24.15 -0.38 7.06
CA GLY A 53 23.80 -0.95 5.74
C GLY A 53 22.50 -0.43 5.12
N ALA A 54 21.68 0.36 5.84
CA ALA A 54 20.41 0.87 5.33
C ALA A 54 20.58 1.82 4.14
N GLU A 55 21.56 2.73 4.17
CA GLU A 55 21.75 3.73 3.10
C GLU A 55 21.99 3.10 1.72
N GLN A 56 22.82 2.06 1.64
CA GLN A 56 23.09 1.38 0.37
C GLN A 56 21.85 0.68 -0.18
N LEU A 57 21.05 0.05 0.69
CA LEU A 57 19.79 -0.58 0.30
C LEU A 57 18.73 0.46 -0.08
N ALA A 58 18.71 1.61 0.59
CA ALA A 58 17.82 2.73 0.28
C ALA A 58 18.10 3.30 -1.12
N HIS A 59 19.35 3.56 -1.48
CA HIS A 59 19.73 3.97 -2.85
C HIS A 59 19.30 2.96 -3.91
N ARG A 60 19.47 1.66 -3.61
CA ARG A 60 19.00 0.58 -4.50
C ARG A 60 17.47 0.59 -4.62
N CYS A 61 16.76 0.83 -3.52
CA CYS A 61 15.30 0.93 -3.52
C CYS A 61 14.83 2.08 -4.42
N VAL A 62 15.38 3.28 -4.23
CA VAL A 62 15.11 4.48 -5.03
C VAL A 62 15.30 4.22 -6.52
N SER A 63 16.43 3.61 -6.89
CA SER A 63 16.71 3.28 -8.30
C SER A 63 15.65 2.35 -8.89
N ARG A 64 15.26 1.30 -8.15
CA ARG A 64 14.26 0.32 -8.61
C ARG A 64 12.84 0.88 -8.66
N LEU A 65 12.49 1.78 -7.74
CA LEU A 65 11.21 2.50 -7.75
C LEU A 65 11.10 3.35 -9.03
N ARG A 66 12.12 4.17 -9.31
CA ARG A 66 12.16 5.00 -10.52
C ARG A 66 12.24 4.22 -11.82
N GLU A 67 12.95 3.09 -11.84
CA GLU A 67 12.98 2.19 -13.00
C GLU A 67 11.62 1.54 -13.27
N ARG A 68 10.85 1.25 -12.21
CA ARG A 68 9.53 0.62 -12.31
C ARG A 68 8.45 1.63 -12.69
N ASP A 69 8.56 2.87 -12.20
CA ASP A 69 7.68 4.00 -12.52
C ASP A 69 6.18 3.69 -12.31
N TRP A 70 5.85 3.04 -11.19
CA TRP A 70 4.45 2.87 -10.80
C TRP A 70 3.96 4.08 -10.03
N GLU A 71 2.64 4.26 -10.02
CA GLU A 71 1.98 5.26 -9.18
C GLU A 71 2.39 5.08 -7.72
N GLY A 72 2.88 6.15 -7.08
CA GLY A 72 3.45 6.17 -5.73
C GLY A 72 4.95 5.84 -5.64
N ASP A 73 5.61 5.44 -6.72
CA ASP A 73 7.04 5.11 -6.68
C ASP A 73 7.93 6.36 -6.55
N GLU A 74 7.59 7.44 -7.27
CA GLU A 74 8.33 8.70 -7.13
C GLU A 74 8.15 9.30 -5.73
N ASP A 75 6.92 9.31 -5.21
CA ASP A 75 6.64 9.85 -3.86
C ASP A 75 7.44 9.10 -2.78
N LEU A 76 7.55 7.77 -2.89
CA LEU A 76 8.36 6.97 -1.96
C LEU A 76 9.87 7.19 -2.20
N ALA A 77 10.30 7.30 -3.46
CA ALA A 77 11.69 7.59 -3.79
C ALA A 77 12.15 8.94 -3.20
N GLU A 78 11.35 9.99 -3.36
CA GLU A 78 11.60 11.31 -2.77
C GLU A 78 11.62 11.26 -1.25
N ALA A 79 10.71 10.51 -0.62
CA ALA A 79 10.69 10.34 0.83
C ALA A 79 11.96 9.63 1.35
N ILE A 80 12.45 8.61 0.64
CA ILE A 80 13.71 7.91 0.98
C ILE A 80 14.92 8.85 0.77
N GLU A 81 14.96 9.61 -0.32
CA GLU A 81 16.02 10.59 -0.58
C GLU A 81 16.05 11.68 0.49
N GLY A 82 14.89 12.18 0.91
CA GLY A 82 14.76 13.11 2.03
C GLY A 82 15.36 12.56 3.33
N ALA A 83 15.11 11.28 3.65
CA ALA A 83 15.72 10.60 4.81
C ALA A 83 17.25 10.48 4.67
N LEU A 84 17.77 10.30 3.45
CA LEU A 84 19.20 10.31 3.14
C LEU A 84 19.82 11.72 3.18
N GLY A 85 19.03 12.78 3.40
CA GLY A 85 19.48 14.17 3.32
C GLY A 85 19.77 14.63 1.89
N LEU A 86 19.17 13.96 0.91
CA LEU A 86 19.27 14.27 -0.51
C LEU A 86 18.00 14.98 -0.96
N GLY A 87 18.12 16.22 -1.42
CA GLY A 87 16.98 16.99 -1.92
C GLY A 87 16.46 18.05 -0.95
N ALA A 88 15.40 18.73 -1.38
CA ALA A 88 14.72 19.73 -0.56
C ALA A 88 13.84 19.05 0.49
N PRO A 89 13.57 19.71 1.64
CA PRO A 89 12.56 19.23 2.57
C PRO A 89 11.23 19.03 1.85
N SER A 90 10.58 17.88 2.06
CA SER A 90 9.25 17.64 1.51
C SER A 90 8.27 18.69 2.05
N PRO A 91 7.42 19.28 1.18
CA PRO A 91 6.38 20.19 1.63
C PRO A 91 5.17 19.45 2.24
N LEU A 92 5.14 18.10 2.14
CA LEU A 92 4.03 17.28 2.58
C LEU A 92 4.01 17.16 4.11
N GLN A 93 2.81 17.18 4.68
CA GLN A 93 2.60 16.97 6.11
C GLN A 93 2.70 15.49 6.45
N PRO A 94 3.57 15.07 7.39
CA PRO A 94 3.64 13.67 7.80
C PRO A 94 2.37 13.28 8.59
N LEU A 95 1.78 12.14 8.25
CA LEU A 95 0.61 11.57 8.94
C LEU A 95 0.78 10.06 9.13
N PRO A 96 0.57 9.50 10.35
CA PRO A 96 0.70 8.07 10.61
C PRO A 96 -0.55 7.31 10.14
N VAL A 97 -0.75 7.25 8.82
CA VAL A 97 -1.92 6.64 8.16
C VAL A 97 -1.56 5.31 7.50
N ASP A 98 -2.43 4.31 7.62
CA ASP A 98 -2.24 3.03 6.95
C ASP A 98 -2.63 3.13 5.46
N LEU A 99 -1.68 2.81 4.59
CA LEU A 99 -1.89 2.79 3.14
C LEU A 99 -2.79 1.67 2.66
N ASP A 100 -2.88 0.57 3.40
CA ASP A 100 -3.79 -0.53 3.05
C ASP A 100 -5.24 -0.08 3.25
N ASP A 101 -5.56 0.55 4.38
CA ASP A 101 -6.92 1.05 4.69
C ASP A 101 -7.37 2.15 3.71
N VAL A 102 -6.49 3.14 3.44
CA VAL A 102 -6.77 4.17 2.41
C VAL A 102 -6.95 3.54 1.03
N GLY A 103 -6.12 2.54 0.71
CA GLY A 103 -6.19 1.82 -0.55
C GLY A 103 -7.50 1.04 -0.73
N ASP A 104 -8.02 0.45 0.35
CA ASP A 104 -9.28 -0.28 0.36
C ASP A 104 -10.47 0.67 0.12
N ILE A 105 -10.49 1.85 0.74
CA ILE A 105 -11.51 2.88 0.43
C ILE A 105 -11.40 3.32 -1.03
N LEU A 106 -10.21 3.68 -1.50
CA LEU A 106 -10.03 4.14 -2.89
C LEU A 106 -10.43 3.07 -3.91
N GLY A 107 -10.28 1.79 -3.58
CA GLY A 107 -10.69 0.65 -4.41
C GLY A 107 -12.19 0.35 -4.37
N SER A 108 -12.94 0.93 -3.43
CA SER A 108 -14.37 0.70 -3.25
C SER A 108 -15.22 1.31 -4.37
N ASN A 109 -16.45 0.83 -4.51
CA ASN A 109 -17.41 1.44 -5.40
C ASN A 109 -17.93 2.75 -4.77
N PRO A 110 -17.89 3.91 -5.47
CA PRO A 110 -18.37 5.17 -4.90
C PRO A 110 -19.85 5.14 -4.47
N VAL A 111 -20.66 4.22 -5.03
CA VAL A 111 -22.07 4.03 -4.62
C VAL A 111 -22.19 3.26 -3.30
N GLU A 112 -21.15 2.49 -2.93
CA GLU A 112 -21.07 1.77 -1.66
C GLU A 112 -20.47 2.63 -0.53
N GLY A 113 -20.27 3.93 -0.77
CA GLY A 113 -19.73 4.87 0.21
C GLY A 113 -18.25 5.20 0.00
N GLY A 114 -17.73 6.00 0.92
CA GLY A 114 -16.33 6.40 0.97
C GLY A 114 -15.75 6.14 2.35
N GLY A 115 -14.92 7.04 2.82
CA GLY A 115 -14.44 7.02 4.19
C GLY A 115 -13.79 8.34 4.59
N ARG A 116 -13.37 8.41 5.84
CA ARG A 116 -12.69 9.58 6.39
C ARG A 116 -11.34 9.20 6.97
N ILE A 117 -10.41 10.13 6.89
CA ILE A 117 -9.12 10.07 7.57
C ILE A 117 -9.08 11.18 8.61
N ASP A 118 -8.77 10.85 9.85
CA ASP A 118 -8.44 11.84 10.89
C ASP A 118 -7.05 12.43 10.61
N LEU A 119 -6.96 13.74 10.41
CA LEU A 119 -5.72 14.43 10.06
C LEU A 119 -4.79 14.66 11.28
N ARG A 120 -5.24 14.38 12.50
CA ARG A 120 -4.42 14.38 13.71
C ARG A 120 -3.87 13.00 14.03
N THR A 121 -4.68 11.96 13.92
CA THR A 121 -4.33 10.60 14.36
C THR A 121 -3.90 9.70 13.21
N GLY A 122 -4.34 9.99 11.98
CA GLY A 122 -4.17 9.11 10.82
C GLY A 122 -5.14 7.93 10.79
N GLU A 123 -6.12 7.89 11.71
CA GLU A 123 -7.14 6.85 11.75
C GLU A 123 -8.03 6.90 10.51
N VAL A 124 -8.36 5.73 9.95
CA VAL A 124 -9.13 5.58 8.73
C VAL A 124 -10.46 4.90 9.05
N TRP A 125 -11.57 5.59 8.75
CA TRP A 125 -12.92 5.07 8.93
C TRP A 125 -13.58 4.81 7.58
N HIS A 126 -14.15 3.63 7.40
CA HIS A 126 -15.00 3.33 6.27
C HIS A 126 -16.43 3.79 6.58
N GLU A 127 -16.96 4.71 5.79
CA GLU A 127 -18.37 5.11 5.91
C GLU A 127 -19.21 4.26 4.97
N SER A 128 -20.01 3.37 5.56
CA SER A 128 -21.04 2.64 4.82
C SER A 128 -22.27 3.55 4.67
N PRO A 129 -22.87 3.67 3.47
CA PRO A 129 -24.11 4.42 3.25
C PRO A 129 -25.33 3.81 3.97
N PHE A 130 -25.12 2.70 4.69
CA PHE A 130 -26.12 2.05 5.53
C PHE A 130 -25.92 2.32 7.03
N ASP A 131 -24.84 2.97 7.45
CA ASP A 131 -24.60 3.31 8.86
C ASP A 131 -25.51 4.46 9.33
N ASP A 132 -25.98 5.33 8.42
CA ASP A 132 -26.96 6.40 8.70
C ASP A 132 -28.37 5.90 9.06
N ALA A 133 -28.65 4.59 9.02
CA ALA A 133 -30.00 4.05 9.18
C ALA A 133 -30.36 3.60 10.61
N PHE A 134 -29.42 3.63 11.57
CA PHE A 134 -29.62 3.03 12.90
C PHE A 134 -29.07 3.78 14.12
N ASP A 135 -28.72 5.07 14.03
CA ASP A 135 -28.51 5.89 15.24
C ASP A 135 -29.47 7.09 15.25
N ASP A 136 -30.60 6.88 15.92
CA ASP A 136 -31.49 7.93 16.46
C ASP A 136 -31.29 7.96 17.99
N ASP A 137 -30.04 7.86 18.44
CA ASP A 137 -29.62 8.14 19.82
C ASP A 137 -28.72 9.39 19.80
N ASP A 138 -29.21 10.43 20.47
CA ASP A 138 -28.53 11.69 20.76
C ASP A 138 -27.19 11.45 21.47
N ASP A 139 -26.09 11.38 20.71
CA ASP A 139 -24.76 11.70 21.21
C ASP A 139 -24.27 12.98 20.49
N GLU A 140 -24.80 14.14 20.90
CA GLU A 140 -24.28 15.48 20.58
C GLU A 140 -22.91 15.74 21.28
N ASP A 141 -21.95 14.83 21.15
CA ASP A 141 -20.57 14.98 21.65
C ASP A 141 -19.55 14.67 20.53
N GLU A 142 -19.85 15.00 19.26
CA GLU A 142 -18.82 15.03 18.21
C GLU A 142 -18.13 16.41 18.22
N ASP A 143 -17.33 16.66 19.26
CA ASP A 143 -16.43 17.81 19.45
C ASP A 143 -15.25 17.83 18.42
N GLY A 144 -15.43 17.23 17.24
CA GLY A 144 -14.46 17.22 16.15
C GLY A 144 -14.65 18.43 15.25
N ASN A 145 -13.59 19.22 15.03
CA ASN A 145 -13.62 20.25 14.00
C ASN A 145 -13.75 19.56 12.63
N PRO A 146 -14.75 19.89 11.80
CA PRO A 146 -14.92 19.28 10.47
C PRO A 146 -13.66 19.39 9.58
N ASP A 147 -12.85 20.44 9.80
CA ASP A 147 -11.59 20.66 9.10
C ASP A 147 -10.46 19.69 9.52
N ASP A 148 -10.64 18.89 10.58
CA ASP A 148 -9.65 17.93 11.07
C ASP A 148 -9.84 16.53 10.42
N THR A 149 -10.78 16.39 9.48
CA THR A 149 -11.02 15.14 8.75
C THR A 149 -10.89 15.33 7.24
N LEU A 150 -10.41 14.30 6.54
CA LEU A 150 -10.29 14.26 5.08
C LEU A 150 -11.19 13.18 4.49
N TRP A 151 -12.07 13.58 3.58
CA TRP A 151 -12.94 12.66 2.85
C TRP A 151 -12.18 11.89 1.75
N VAL A 152 -12.40 10.58 1.69
CA VAL A 152 -11.85 9.67 0.69
C VAL A 152 -13.00 9.07 -0.11
N GLU A 153 -13.09 9.43 -1.39
CA GLU A 153 -14.11 8.86 -2.29
C GLU A 153 -13.60 7.56 -2.95
N GLY A 154 -14.44 6.53 -2.96
CA GLY A 154 -14.18 5.31 -3.73
C GLY A 154 -14.05 5.61 -5.22
N ARG A 155 -12.98 5.13 -5.86
CA ARG A 155 -12.70 5.37 -7.29
C ARG A 155 -13.23 4.27 -8.21
N GLY A 156 -13.88 3.27 -7.62
CA GLY A 156 -14.46 2.13 -8.31
C GLY A 156 -13.41 1.16 -8.82
N SER A 157 -13.88 0.16 -9.56
CA SER A 157 -13.10 -1.03 -9.88
C SER A 157 -12.19 -0.91 -11.11
N ARG A 158 -12.08 0.26 -11.74
CA ARG A 158 -11.32 0.42 -13.00
C ARG A 158 -9.82 0.15 -12.82
N ALA A 159 -9.23 0.70 -11.75
CA ALA A 159 -7.81 0.48 -11.46
C ALA A 159 -7.54 -1.00 -11.13
N ALA A 160 -8.40 -1.62 -10.31
CA ALA A 160 -8.31 -3.04 -9.97
C ALA A 160 -8.50 -3.95 -11.19
N TYR A 161 -9.37 -3.58 -12.15
CA TYR A 161 -9.52 -4.35 -13.39
C TYR A 161 -8.26 -4.26 -14.27
N ARG A 162 -7.68 -3.06 -14.41
CA ARG A 162 -6.40 -2.87 -15.11
C ARG A 162 -5.27 -3.66 -14.45
N ASP A 163 -5.26 -3.74 -13.12
CA ASP A 163 -4.30 -4.56 -12.40
C ASP A 163 -4.44 -6.04 -12.76
N MET A 164 -5.67 -6.55 -12.93
CA MET A 164 -5.89 -7.92 -13.41
C MET A 164 -5.33 -8.13 -14.82
N GLU A 165 -5.51 -7.18 -15.73
CA GLU A 165 -4.94 -7.25 -17.10
C GLU A 165 -3.40 -7.29 -17.05
N VAL A 166 -2.78 -6.34 -16.33
CA VAL A 166 -1.32 -6.26 -16.21
C VAL A 166 -0.74 -7.50 -15.54
N PHE A 167 -1.40 -8.02 -14.51
CA PHE A 167 -0.95 -9.24 -13.85
C PHE A 167 -0.99 -10.46 -14.78
N ILE A 168 -2.02 -10.58 -15.62
CA ILE A 168 -2.11 -11.68 -16.59
C ILE A 168 -0.90 -11.67 -17.52
N ASP A 169 -0.44 -10.51 -17.94
CA ASP A 169 0.75 -10.35 -18.78
C ASP A 169 2.06 -10.77 -18.10
N THR A 170 2.10 -10.86 -16.75
CA THR A 170 3.27 -11.32 -15.99
C THR A 170 3.24 -12.82 -15.64
N VAL A 171 2.12 -13.51 -15.87
CA VAL A 171 1.99 -14.94 -15.54
C VAL A 171 2.83 -15.80 -16.50
N ALA A 172 3.81 -16.51 -15.95
CA ALA A 172 4.74 -17.32 -16.73
C ALA A 172 4.12 -18.57 -17.39
N ASP A 173 3.07 -19.16 -16.79
CA ASP A 173 2.35 -20.29 -17.39
C ASP A 173 1.32 -19.79 -18.41
N PRO A 174 1.53 -20.02 -19.73
CA PRO A 174 0.63 -19.52 -20.76
C PRO A 174 -0.78 -20.13 -20.66
N VAL A 175 -0.94 -21.33 -20.11
CA VAL A 175 -2.26 -21.95 -19.92
C VAL A 175 -3.01 -21.25 -18.79
N MET A 176 -2.31 -20.87 -17.71
CA MET A 176 -2.90 -20.07 -16.64
C MET A 176 -3.24 -18.66 -17.12
N ALA A 177 -2.33 -18.01 -17.86
CA ALA A 177 -2.55 -16.67 -18.41
C ALA A 177 -3.80 -16.62 -19.32
N ASP A 178 -3.94 -17.58 -20.24
CA ASP A 178 -5.12 -17.69 -21.11
C ASP A 178 -6.42 -17.90 -20.32
N ARG A 179 -6.39 -18.78 -19.31
CA ARG A 179 -7.55 -19.00 -18.42
C ARG A 179 -7.96 -17.75 -17.66
N LEU A 180 -6.99 -16.97 -17.18
CA LEU A 180 -7.26 -15.71 -16.50
C LEU A 180 -7.80 -14.67 -17.49
N SER A 181 -7.23 -14.56 -18.68
CA SER A 181 -7.72 -13.67 -19.75
C SER A 181 -9.20 -13.92 -20.07
N ILE A 182 -9.59 -15.19 -20.25
CA ILE A 182 -10.99 -15.56 -20.46
C ILE A 182 -11.86 -15.25 -19.22
N ALA A 183 -11.30 -15.39 -18.01
CA ALA A 183 -12.05 -15.15 -16.78
C ALA A 183 -12.41 -13.68 -16.58
N ILE A 184 -11.60 -12.75 -17.09
CA ILE A 184 -11.84 -11.31 -16.93
C ILE A 184 -12.76 -10.70 -17.98
N ASP A 185 -13.10 -11.44 -19.03
CA ASP A 185 -13.96 -10.95 -20.11
C ASP A 185 -15.45 -10.95 -19.72
N GLY A 186 -16.07 -9.77 -19.64
CA GLY A 186 -17.49 -9.58 -19.38
C GLY A 186 -17.92 -9.51 -17.90
N PRO A 187 -19.24 -9.52 -17.61
CA PRO A 187 -19.77 -9.34 -16.26
C PRO A 187 -19.21 -10.35 -15.25
N GLY A 188 -19.00 -9.90 -14.00
CA GLY A 188 -18.49 -10.76 -12.93
C GLY A 188 -17.03 -11.19 -13.08
N ALA A 189 -16.23 -10.42 -13.84
CA ALA A 189 -14.79 -10.62 -14.05
C ALA A 189 -14.04 -10.88 -12.74
N PHE A 190 -14.16 -10.01 -11.74
CA PHE A 190 -13.48 -10.13 -10.44
C PHE A 190 -13.74 -11.48 -9.75
N ARG A 191 -15.01 -11.91 -9.70
CA ARG A 191 -15.38 -13.19 -9.08
C ARG A 191 -14.77 -14.37 -9.84
N ARG A 192 -14.82 -14.34 -11.17
CA ARG A 192 -14.26 -15.42 -12.01
C ARG A 192 -12.76 -15.47 -11.92
N PHE A 193 -12.07 -14.33 -11.99
CA PHE A 193 -10.64 -14.22 -11.79
C PHE A 193 -10.22 -14.80 -10.44
N ARG A 194 -10.88 -14.37 -9.34
CA ARG A 194 -10.67 -14.92 -8.00
C ARG A 194 -10.87 -16.44 -7.95
N SER A 195 -11.90 -16.96 -8.63
CA SER A 195 -12.18 -18.40 -8.70
C SER A 195 -11.12 -19.20 -9.49
N VAL A 196 -10.40 -18.57 -10.42
CA VAL A 196 -9.30 -19.20 -11.14
C VAL A 196 -8.04 -19.22 -10.27
N ILE A 197 -7.64 -18.07 -9.71
CA ILE A 197 -6.43 -17.99 -8.88
C ILE A 197 -6.56 -18.80 -7.59
N SER A 198 -7.75 -18.95 -7.01
CA SER A 198 -7.95 -19.71 -5.77
C SER A 198 -7.70 -21.21 -5.91
N ARG A 199 -7.42 -21.70 -7.12
CA ARG A 199 -7.11 -23.11 -7.40
C ARG A 199 -5.60 -23.37 -7.41
N ASP A 200 -4.79 -22.31 -7.33
CA ASP A 200 -3.33 -22.37 -7.36
C ASP A 200 -2.78 -21.38 -6.32
N ASP A 201 -2.28 -21.90 -5.21
CA ASP A 201 -1.79 -21.09 -4.10
C ASP A 201 -0.60 -20.21 -4.50
N GLY A 202 0.22 -20.65 -5.45
CA GLY A 202 1.36 -19.89 -5.95
C GLY A 202 0.91 -18.65 -6.73
N VAL A 203 -0.02 -18.84 -7.67
CA VAL A 203 -0.60 -17.72 -8.44
C VAL A 203 -1.40 -16.79 -7.53
N ALA A 204 -2.15 -17.32 -6.56
CA ALA A 204 -2.86 -16.51 -5.57
C ALA A 204 -1.90 -15.64 -4.74
N ALA A 205 -0.77 -16.20 -4.31
CA ALA A 205 0.26 -15.46 -3.56
C ALA A 205 1.00 -14.42 -4.42
N GLN A 206 1.21 -14.68 -5.71
CA GLN A 206 1.75 -13.71 -6.66
C GLN A 206 0.78 -12.55 -6.89
N TRP A 207 -0.50 -12.86 -7.15
CA TRP A 207 -1.56 -11.85 -7.31
C TRP A 207 -1.69 -10.96 -6.08
N ARG A 208 -1.72 -11.56 -4.87
CA ARG A 208 -1.82 -10.79 -3.62
C ARG A 208 -0.66 -9.80 -3.50
N ALA A 209 0.59 -10.26 -3.66
CA ALA A 209 1.74 -9.37 -3.58
C ALA A 209 1.70 -8.25 -4.64
N PHE A 210 1.33 -8.58 -5.89
CA PHE A 210 1.17 -7.60 -6.96
C PHE A 210 0.09 -6.56 -6.62
N SER A 211 -1.08 -7.01 -6.21
CA SER A 211 -2.23 -6.16 -5.91
C SER A 211 -1.98 -5.27 -4.70
N ASP A 212 -1.44 -5.81 -3.60
CA ASP A 212 -1.10 -5.05 -2.39
C ASP A 212 -0.13 -3.92 -2.73
N GLU A 213 0.94 -4.23 -3.48
CA GLU A 213 1.96 -3.26 -3.88
C GLU A 213 1.38 -2.14 -4.75
N ARG A 214 0.49 -2.48 -5.70
CA ARG A 214 -0.19 -1.51 -6.57
C ARG A 214 -1.16 -0.63 -5.80
N THR A 215 -1.90 -1.20 -4.86
CA THR A 215 -2.85 -0.47 -4.00
C THR A 215 -2.12 0.50 -3.08
N ARG A 216 -1.05 0.07 -2.40
CA ARG A 216 -0.23 0.94 -1.56
C ARG A 216 0.38 2.12 -2.32
N GLY A 217 0.91 1.87 -3.52
CA GLY A 217 1.45 2.92 -4.38
C GLY A 217 0.39 3.97 -4.75
N ARG A 218 -0.80 3.54 -5.15
CA ARG A 218 -1.93 4.45 -5.43
C ARG A 218 -2.39 5.24 -4.21
N ALA A 219 -2.51 4.59 -3.06
CA ALA A 219 -2.87 5.26 -1.81
C ALA A 219 -1.85 6.34 -1.44
N ARG A 220 -0.55 6.05 -1.61
CA ARG A 220 0.52 7.03 -1.38
C ARG A 220 0.43 8.22 -2.34
N ALA A 221 0.29 7.96 -3.64
CA ALA A 221 0.16 9.03 -4.64
C ALA A 221 -1.09 9.89 -4.39
N TRP A 222 -2.18 9.26 -3.95
CA TRP A 222 -3.39 9.97 -3.57
C TRP A 222 -3.17 10.89 -2.36
N LEU A 223 -2.59 10.38 -1.27
CA LEU A 223 -2.24 11.19 -0.10
C LEU A 223 -1.27 12.33 -0.44
N ALA A 224 -0.27 12.07 -1.28
CA ALA A 224 0.67 13.10 -1.72
C ALA A 224 -0.04 14.23 -2.48
N ALA A 225 -1.05 13.91 -3.31
CA ALA A 225 -1.88 14.90 -3.99
C ALA A 225 -2.72 15.74 -3.00
N GLU A 226 -3.10 15.17 -1.86
CA GLU A 226 -3.76 15.86 -0.74
C GLU A 226 -2.76 16.58 0.20
N GLY A 227 -1.47 16.60 -0.14
CA GLY A 227 -0.43 17.27 0.66
C GLY A 227 0.08 16.46 1.85
N ILE A 228 -0.18 15.15 1.89
CA ILE A 228 0.12 14.26 3.02
C ILE A 228 1.22 13.27 2.65
N ALA A 229 2.21 13.13 3.53
CA ALA A 229 3.22 12.09 3.46
C ALA A 229 2.87 10.97 4.47
N PRO A 230 2.52 9.75 4.01
CA PRO A 230 2.28 8.64 4.92
C PRO A 230 3.58 8.27 5.65
N VAL A 231 3.51 8.21 6.98
CA VAL A 231 4.57 7.71 7.84
C VAL A 231 4.05 6.53 8.65
N ARG A 232 4.93 5.71 9.20
CA ARG A 232 4.52 4.66 10.12
C ARG A 232 4.15 5.30 11.47
N GLU A 233 3.10 4.80 12.10
CA GLU A 233 2.83 5.10 13.50
C GLU A 233 4.02 4.67 14.38
N ALA A 234 4.53 5.58 15.19
CA ALA A 234 5.55 5.21 16.17
C ALA A 234 4.90 4.25 17.17
N PRO A 235 5.52 3.11 17.51
CA PRO A 235 4.95 2.21 18.50
C PRO A 235 4.72 3.00 19.79
N ALA A 236 3.51 2.90 20.36
CA ALA A 236 3.19 3.55 21.62
C ALA A 236 4.28 3.21 22.64
N THR A 237 4.91 4.24 23.22
CA THR A 237 5.93 4.02 24.24
C THR A 237 5.22 3.39 25.45
N PRO A 238 5.68 2.23 25.96
CA PRO A 238 5.05 1.58 27.11
C PRO A 238 5.21 2.37 28.41
#